data_AF-A0AAV0FFJ4-F1
#
_entry.id   AF-A0AAV0FFJ4-F1
#
_cell.length_a   1.000
_cell.length_b   1.000
_cell.length_c   1.000
_cell.angle_alpha   90.00
_cell.angle_beta   90.00
_cell.angle_gamma   90.00
#
_symmetry.space_group_name_H-M   'P 1'
#
loop_
_entity.id
_entity.type
_entity.pdbx_description
1 polymer ?
#
loop_
_entity_poly.entity_id
_entity_poly.type
_entity_poly.pdbx_seq_one_letter_code
_entity_poly.pdbx_strand_id
1 'polypeptide(L)'
;MSSQAACHTKGTLDYIKHVSISRQGWQLQVRIMRKWAVFEKDSAIKKTLELLFLDECGDSIQCTLSKNFIDQYDHILAEDKCYKISVFYVSVNRGKYLASTHKYRLNFTNSTKVSELDDLDIPSTFYKFTDFKSILSPAFQREYLIDLIGQITDFSSEFVIIKRTGKERKRLRLELQDTEGTILPCILWGDKAIEVESHLLTSPTSPIVFAMRYGISDVFNSETHATTFFDNSIIVLNGKDRWCTEFRDRLLIERPNSSSITLKQSHTKDKKKSFDTKAFLDVYASKTLSELVVFEEVAQHVVLCTIACVLDDKGWMYYSCPKCKKSVESCAISCANCAFEFESPNISYKLKFKVSDDTGTAVFIAFDDAGPLLVGISAKELLDEMETEDRTFPRSLSEIVHKEFLFIVKSRADVANKYRNFTVVNATNDEKLIKEYKEQRESLLGQNNCEGYDAIPEIDYSQKSLPSKSSSSSSTPNSTLTSKLLKSLGQNSSEFKPLNLDDSNDGASGTRFKRIKVEKD
;
A
#
# COMPACT_ATOMS: atom_id res chain seq x y z
N MET A 1 -3.80 -63.54 36.74
CA MET A 1 -4.90 -62.86 36.02
C MET A 1 -5.12 -61.50 36.67
N SER A 2 -4.60 -60.44 36.09
CA SER A 2 -5.03 -59.06 36.41
C SER A 2 -4.84 -58.22 35.16
N SER A 3 -5.94 -57.57 34.80
CA SER A 3 -6.23 -56.92 33.54
C SER A 3 -5.40 -55.68 33.28
N GLN A 4 -5.04 -55.50 32.01
CA GLN A 4 -4.65 -54.23 31.41
C GLN A 4 -5.70 -53.15 31.74
N ALA A 5 -5.28 -52.11 32.45
CA ALA A 5 -5.90 -50.80 32.37
C ALA A 5 -5.07 -49.97 31.38
N ALA A 6 -5.59 -49.81 30.17
CA ALA A 6 -5.03 -48.90 29.18
C ALA A 6 -5.12 -47.46 29.71
N CYS A 7 -4.00 -46.94 30.21
CA CYS A 7 -3.83 -45.54 30.50
C CYS A 7 -4.01 -44.75 29.19
N HIS A 8 -5.14 -44.06 29.08
CA HIS A 8 -5.38 -43.10 28.01
C HIS A 8 -4.33 -42.00 28.13
N THR A 9 -3.41 -41.90 27.17
CA THR A 9 -2.45 -40.80 27.07
C THR A 9 -3.20 -39.48 26.86
N LYS A 10 -3.32 -38.68 27.93
CA LYS A 10 -3.62 -37.25 27.86
C LYS A 10 -2.57 -36.60 26.95
N GLY A 11 -2.97 -36.23 25.73
CA GLY A 11 -2.08 -35.53 24.81
C GLY A 11 -1.65 -34.17 25.40
N THR A 12 -0.35 -33.96 25.51
CA THR A 12 0.26 -32.69 25.93
C THR A 12 -0.13 -31.58 24.94
N LEU A 13 -0.68 -30.49 25.47
CA LEU A 13 -1.01 -29.29 24.71
C LEU A 13 0.27 -28.47 24.46
N ASP A 14 0.30 -27.75 23.34
CA ASP A 14 1.41 -26.90 22.93
C ASP A 14 1.09 -25.41 23.08
N TYR A 15 2.14 -24.59 23.20
CA TYR A 15 2.09 -23.13 23.30
C TYR A 15 2.45 -22.45 21.99
N ILE A 16 1.84 -21.30 21.71
CA ILE A 16 2.08 -20.53 20.48
C ILE A 16 3.55 -20.17 20.34
N LYS A 17 4.21 -19.68 21.39
CA LYS A 17 5.63 -19.29 21.37
C LYS A 17 6.60 -20.38 20.89
N HIS A 18 6.22 -21.65 20.97
CA HIS A 18 7.07 -22.77 20.56
C HIS A 18 6.85 -23.18 19.11
N VAL A 19 5.77 -22.71 18.47
CA VAL A 19 5.40 -23.10 17.11
C VAL A 19 6.57 -22.83 16.16
N SER A 20 6.93 -23.86 15.39
CA SER A 20 8.03 -23.80 14.42
C SER A 20 7.70 -24.63 13.18
N ILE A 21 8.43 -24.37 12.10
CA ILE A 21 8.31 -25.12 10.83
C ILE A 21 8.96 -26.52 10.95
N SER A 22 9.92 -26.72 11.86
CA SER A 22 10.68 -27.97 11.97
C SER A 22 9.90 -29.11 12.63
N ARG A 23 8.85 -28.80 13.39
CA ARG A 23 8.01 -29.78 14.07
C ARG A 23 6.61 -29.80 13.43
N GLN A 24 6.06 -31.00 13.29
CA GLN A 24 4.67 -31.23 12.89
C GLN A 24 3.83 -31.69 14.09
N GLY A 25 2.50 -31.73 13.91
CA GLY A 25 1.58 -32.31 14.89
C GLY A 25 1.28 -31.43 16.10
N TRP A 26 1.42 -30.10 15.96
CA TRP A 26 1.05 -29.12 16.98
C TRP A 26 -0.42 -29.26 17.41
N GLN A 27 -0.67 -29.14 18.72
CA GLN A 27 -2.02 -29.06 19.29
C GLN A 27 -2.14 -27.81 20.15
N LEU A 28 -2.89 -26.80 19.68
CA LEU A 28 -3.01 -25.52 20.38
C LEU A 28 -4.41 -25.36 20.98
N GLN A 29 -4.48 -24.73 22.14
CA GLN A 29 -5.70 -24.16 22.70
C GLN A 29 -5.65 -22.65 22.57
N VAL A 30 -6.61 -22.07 21.88
CA VAL A 30 -6.58 -20.67 21.49
C VAL A 30 -7.95 -20.02 21.55
N ARG A 31 -7.99 -18.71 21.82
CA ARG A 31 -9.15 -17.86 21.57
C ARG A 31 -9.00 -17.14 20.23
N ILE A 32 -10.10 -17.01 19.48
CA ILE A 32 -10.14 -16.18 18.27
C ILE A 32 -10.34 -14.73 18.67
N MET A 33 -9.27 -13.93 18.62
CA MET A 33 -9.33 -12.51 18.96
C MET A 33 -9.92 -11.66 17.84
N ARG A 34 -9.66 -12.05 16.59
CA ARG A 34 -10.22 -11.42 15.39
C ARG A 34 -10.35 -12.42 14.26
N LYS A 35 -11.32 -12.14 13.39
CA LYS A 35 -11.63 -12.87 12.17
C LYS A 35 -12.01 -11.87 11.08
N TRP A 36 -11.35 -11.94 9.93
CA TRP A 36 -11.66 -11.07 8.80
C TRP A 36 -11.43 -11.75 7.46
N ALA A 37 -12.26 -11.39 6.47
CA ALA A 37 -12.12 -11.90 5.11
C ALA A 37 -11.27 -10.96 4.25
N VAL A 38 -10.38 -11.55 3.45
CA VAL A 38 -9.69 -10.86 2.36
C VAL A 38 -10.37 -11.28 1.06
N PHE A 39 -10.86 -10.31 0.29
CA PHE A 39 -11.61 -10.57 -0.93
C PHE A 39 -10.71 -10.57 -2.16
N GLU A 40 -11.11 -11.32 -3.19
CA GLU A 40 -10.53 -11.20 -4.52
C GLU A 40 -10.79 -9.78 -5.07
N LYS A 41 -9.88 -9.29 -5.91
CA LYS A 41 -9.95 -7.93 -6.43
C LYS A 41 -11.25 -7.74 -7.23
N ASP A 42 -11.99 -6.67 -6.90
CA ASP A 42 -13.25 -6.30 -7.55
C ASP A 42 -14.33 -7.41 -7.54
N SER A 43 -14.28 -8.29 -6.54
CA SER A 43 -15.18 -9.45 -6.40
C SER A 43 -15.71 -9.57 -4.97
N ALA A 44 -16.90 -10.16 -4.82
CA ALA A 44 -17.47 -10.53 -3.52
C ALA A 44 -16.94 -11.89 -3.01
N ILE A 45 -16.06 -12.54 -3.77
CA ILE A 45 -15.50 -13.84 -3.44
C ILE A 45 -14.39 -13.68 -2.41
N LYS A 46 -14.50 -14.41 -1.29
CA LYS A 46 -13.46 -14.47 -0.26
C LYS A 46 -12.25 -15.24 -0.81
N LYS A 47 -11.09 -14.58 -0.87
CA LYS A 47 -9.80 -15.18 -1.25
C LYS A 47 -9.20 -15.95 -0.07
N THR A 48 -9.15 -15.31 1.10
CA THR A 48 -8.75 -15.92 2.36
C THR A 48 -9.64 -15.45 3.49
N LEU A 49 -9.72 -16.27 4.53
CA LEU A 49 -10.24 -15.88 5.84
C LEU A 49 -9.07 -15.90 6.81
N GLU A 50 -8.77 -14.76 7.40
CA GLU A 50 -7.68 -14.58 8.34
C GLU A 50 -8.23 -14.58 9.77
N LEU A 51 -7.47 -15.19 10.68
CA LEU A 51 -7.78 -15.29 12.09
C LEU A 51 -6.56 -14.82 12.90
N LEU A 52 -6.82 -14.19 14.04
CA LEU A 52 -5.81 -13.94 15.06
C LEU A 52 -6.12 -14.81 16.27
N PHE A 53 -5.24 -15.75 16.58
CA PHE A 53 -5.32 -16.58 17.76
C PHE A 53 -4.50 -16.00 18.91
N LEU A 54 -4.98 -16.22 20.14
CA LEU A 54 -4.29 -15.93 21.39
C LEU A 54 -4.32 -17.18 22.29
N ASP A 55 -3.22 -17.53 22.93
CA ASP A 55 -3.18 -18.62 23.92
C ASP A 55 -3.21 -18.10 25.37
N GLU A 56 -3.18 -19.02 26.34
CA GLU A 56 -3.18 -18.69 27.77
C GLU A 56 -1.92 -17.94 28.24
N CYS A 57 -0.82 -17.99 27.48
CA CYS A 57 0.41 -17.25 27.78
C CYS A 57 0.34 -15.79 27.27
N GLY A 58 -0.70 -15.42 26.55
CA GLY A 58 -0.82 -14.11 25.89
C GLY A 58 0.00 -14.00 24.60
N ASP A 59 0.50 -15.13 24.09
CA ASP A 59 1.18 -15.18 22.80
C ASP A 59 0.13 -15.23 21.68
N SER A 60 0.35 -14.47 20.61
CA SER A 60 -0.58 -14.40 19.49
C SER A 60 0.02 -14.96 18.21
N ILE A 61 -0.79 -15.59 17.37
CA ILE A 61 -0.37 -16.08 16.05
C ILE A 61 -1.48 -15.90 15.03
N GLN A 62 -1.11 -15.46 13.82
CA GLN A 62 -2.06 -15.40 12.73
C GLN A 62 -2.30 -16.78 12.13
N CYS A 63 -3.52 -16.99 11.63
CA CYS A 63 -3.90 -18.18 10.90
C CYS A 63 -4.67 -17.81 9.63
N THR A 64 -4.40 -18.51 8.54
CA THR A 64 -5.02 -18.28 7.24
C THR A 64 -5.79 -19.51 6.78
N LEU A 65 -7.02 -19.29 6.34
CA LEU A 65 -7.85 -20.24 5.64
C LEU A 65 -7.91 -19.82 4.17
N SER A 66 -7.38 -20.65 3.28
CA SER A 66 -7.51 -20.42 1.84
C SER A 66 -8.96 -20.63 1.38
N LYS A 67 -9.36 -20.00 0.27
CA LYS A 67 -10.69 -20.12 -0.36
C LYS A 67 -11.30 -21.53 -0.30
N ASN A 68 -10.49 -22.56 -0.57
CA ASN A 68 -10.94 -23.96 -0.62
C ASN A 68 -11.45 -24.50 0.72
N PHE A 69 -11.10 -23.87 1.84
CA PHE A 69 -11.42 -24.33 3.20
C PHE A 69 -12.39 -23.38 3.92
N ILE A 70 -12.72 -22.23 3.33
CA ILE A 70 -13.57 -21.23 4.00
C ILE A 70 -14.95 -21.82 4.29
N ASP A 71 -15.62 -22.39 3.30
CA ASP A 71 -16.98 -22.91 3.45
C ASP A 71 -17.09 -24.00 4.53
N GLN A 72 -16.03 -24.79 4.71
CA GLN A 72 -15.96 -25.85 5.71
C GLN A 72 -15.86 -25.32 7.15
N TYR A 73 -15.16 -24.21 7.40
CA TYR A 73 -14.82 -23.79 8.76
C TYR A 73 -15.43 -22.45 9.17
N ASP A 74 -15.85 -21.59 8.23
CA ASP A 74 -16.30 -20.22 8.52
C ASP A 74 -17.50 -20.19 9.48
N HIS A 75 -18.42 -21.14 9.36
CA HIS A 75 -19.62 -21.23 10.22
C HIS A 75 -19.32 -21.77 11.63
N ILE A 76 -18.18 -22.43 11.83
CA ILE A 76 -17.77 -23.02 13.12
C ILE A 76 -16.94 -22.00 13.92
N LEU A 77 -16.13 -21.19 13.23
CA LEU A 77 -15.16 -20.30 13.85
C LEU A 77 -15.79 -18.94 14.17
N ALA A 78 -16.04 -18.66 15.45
CA ALA A 78 -16.52 -17.38 15.94
C ALA A 78 -15.46 -16.62 16.75
N GLU A 79 -15.48 -15.28 16.66
CA GLU A 79 -14.67 -14.40 17.54
C GLU A 79 -15.05 -14.61 19.01
N ASP A 80 -14.09 -14.34 19.91
CA ASP A 80 -14.16 -14.51 21.37
C ASP A 80 -14.42 -15.93 21.88
N LYS A 81 -14.57 -16.91 20.99
CA LYS A 81 -14.67 -18.33 21.34
C LYS A 81 -13.31 -19.03 21.40
N CYS A 82 -13.23 -20.05 22.25
CA CYS A 82 -12.04 -20.86 22.46
C CYS A 82 -12.11 -22.16 21.65
N TYR A 83 -10.98 -22.61 21.12
CA TYR A 83 -10.90 -23.82 20.30
C TYR A 83 -9.63 -24.60 20.61
N LYS A 84 -9.74 -25.93 20.53
CA LYS A 84 -8.58 -26.81 20.31
C LYS A 84 -8.40 -26.99 18.80
N ILE A 85 -7.22 -26.66 18.31
CA ILE A 85 -6.87 -26.80 16.90
C ILE A 85 -5.68 -27.73 16.72
N SER A 86 -5.71 -28.58 15.70
CA SER A 86 -4.61 -29.47 15.32
C SER A 86 -4.66 -29.82 13.84
N VAL A 87 -3.57 -30.41 13.33
CA VAL A 87 -3.45 -30.83 11.92
C VAL A 87 -3.52 -29.61 10.97
N PHE A 88 -2.63 -28.65 11.18
CA PHE A 88 -2.43 -27.46 10.34
C PHE A 88 -0.98 -27.38 9.87
N TYR A 89 -0.73 -26.58 8.84
CA TYR A 89 0.63 -26.33 8.33
C TYR A 89 1.17 -24.98 8.82
N VAL A 90 2.46 -24.93 9.13
CA VAL A 90 3.14 -23.72 9.62
C VAL A 90 3.97 -23.12 8.48
N SER A 91 3.79 -21.82 8.21
CA SER A 91 4.57 -21.08 7.22
C SER A 91 5.18 -19.82 7.82
N VAL A 92 6.11 -19.18 7.11
CA VAL A 92 6.71 -17.91 7.57
C VAL A 92 5.66 -16.81 7.50
N ASN A 93 5.58 -15.98 8.54
CA ASN A 93 4.70 -14.83 8.57
C ASN A 93 5.35 -13.67 7.81
N ARG A 94 4.82 -13.34 6.63
CA ARG A 94 5.31 -12.27 5.73
C ARG A 94 4.15 -11.56 5.07
N GLY A 95 4.38 -10.33 4.65
CA GLY A 95 3.41 -9.50 3.92
C GLY A 95 3.06 -8.24 4.70
N LYS A 96 1.92 -7.63 4.36
CA LYS A 96 1.41 -6.42 5.00
C LYS A 96 0.24 -6.76 5.92
N TYR A 97 -0.01 -5.92 6.91
CA TYR A 97 -1.11 -6.06 7.88
C TYR A 97 -0.95 -7.29 8.80
N LEU A 98 0.29 -7.51 9.27
CA LEU A 98 0.63 -8.57 10.20
C LEU A 98 0.05 -8.25 11.58
N ALA A 99 -0.94 -9.03 12.02
CA ALA A 99 -1.64 -8.86 13.31
C ALA A 99 -0.91 -9.52 14.50
N SER A 100 0.22 -10.18 14.25
CA SER A 100 1.06 -10.81 15.26
C SER A 100 2.53 -10.67 14.88
N THR A 101 3.38 -10.48 15.88
CA THR A 101 4.85 -10.46 15.75
C THR A 101 5.47 -11.85 15.70
N HIS A 102 4.67 -12.92 15.79
CA HIS A 102 5.18 -14.28 15.70
C HIS A 102 5.80 -14.53 14.32
N LYS A 103 6.99 -15.15 14.30
CA LYS A 103 7.78 -15.41 13.08
C LYS A 103 7.03 -16.28 12.06
N TYR A 104 6.10 -17.08 12.54
CA TYR A 104 5.33 -18.03 11.75
C TYR A 104 3.83 -17.77 11.84
N ARG A 105 3.09 -18.27 10.86
CA ARG A 105 1.63 -18.27 10.81
C ARG A 105 1.10 -19.67 10.52
N LEU A 106 -0.14 -19.91 10.93
CA LEU A 106 -0.81 -21.19 10.73
C LEU A 106 -1.63 -21.18 9.44
N ASN A 107 -1.80 -22.34 8.82
CA ASN A 107 -2.59 -22.50 7.61
C ASN A 107 -3.46 -23.74 7.76
N PHE A 108 -4.76 -23.55 7.60
CA PHE A 108 -5.71 -24.66 7.64
C PHE A 108 -5.55 -25.55 6.40
N THR A 109 -5.90 -26.81 6.57
CA THR A 109 -5.93 -27.85 5.53
C THR A 109 -7.28 -28.56 5.59
N ASN A 110 -7.59 -29.39 4.60
CA ASN A 110 -8.80 -30.24 4.61
C ASN A 110 -8.91 -31.14 5.84
N SER A 111 -7.78 -31.48 6.45
CA SER A 111 -7.69 -32.41 7.59
C SER A 111 -7.60 -31.68 8.93
N THR A 112 -7.67 -30.35 8.95
CA THR A 112 -7.58 -29.56 10.18
C THR A 112 -8.72 -29.91 11.11
N LYS A 113 -8.38 -30.28 12.35
CA LYS A 113 -9.35 -30.61 13.38
C LYS A 113 -9.54 -29.40 14.27
N VAL A 114 -10.79 -28.97 14.38
CA VAL A 114 -11.23 -27.86 15.21
C VAL A 114 -12.31 -28.39 16.14
N SER A 115 -12.17 -28.15 17.44
CA SER A 115 -13.23 -28.40 18.42
C SER A 115 -13.35 -27.18 19.31
N GLU A 116 -14.55 -26.59 19.38
CA GLU A 116 -14.87 -25.53 20.34
C GLU A 116 -14.64 -26.05 21.76
N LEU A 117 -14.17 -25.16 22.63
CA LEU A 117 -13.95 -25.41 24.04
C LEU A 117 -14.76 -24.40 24.84
N ASP A 118 -15.38 -24.89 25.91
CA ASP A 118 -16.00 -24.04 26.91
C ASP A 118 -14.92 -23.45 27.83
N ASP A 119 -15.09 -22.19 28.23
CA ASP A 119 -14.39 -21.51 29.33
C ASP A 119 -12.91 -21.88 29.52
N LEU A 120 -12.04 -21.29 28.69
CA LEU A 120 -10.61 -21.18 29.00
C LEU A 120 -10.29 -19.80 29.59
N ASP A 121 -9.39 -19.76 30.57
CA ASP A 121 -8.78 -18.55 31.16
C ASP A 121 -7.83 -17.81 30.19
N ILE A 122 -8.13 -17.82 28.90
CA ILE A 122 -7.49 -16.97 27.91
C ILE A 122 -8.15 -15.58 28.02
N PRO A 123 -7.42 -14.46 27.98
CA PRO A 123 -8.02 -13.12 28.02
C PRO A 123 -8.93 -12.83 26.82
N SER A 124 -10.06 -12.14 27.02
CA SER A 124 -10.96 -11.68 25.93
C SER A 124 -10.48 -10.37 25.33
N THR A 125 -9.71 -9.60 26.08
CA THR A 125 -9.05 -8.39 25.63
C THR A 125 -7.57 -8.46 25.94
N PHE A 126 -6.74 -8.13 24.95
CA PHE A 126 -5.28 -8.08 25.08
C PHE A 126 -4.76 -6.91 24.28
N TYR A 127 -4.23 -5.88 24.93
CA TYR A 127 -3.75 -4.67 24.26
C TYR A 127 -2.23 -4.67 24.26
N LYS A 128 -1.63 -4.41 23.10
CA LYS A 128 -0.19 -4.16 22.97
C LYS A 128 0.03 -2.78 22.38
N PHE A 129 -0.21 -1.76 23.22
CA PHE A 129 -0.12 -0.36 22.79
C PHE A 129 1.29 -0.02 22.33
N THR A 130 1.36 0.68 21.19
CA THR A 130 2.60 1.18 20.60
C THR A 130 2.73 2.67 20.87
N ASP A 131 3.90 3.10 21.34
CA ASP A 131 4.16 4.51 21.65
C ASP A 131 4.09 5.40 20.40
N PHE A 132 3.56 6.62 20.57
CA PHE A 132 3.37 7.53 19.44
C PHE A 132 4.70 7.95 18.81
N LYS A 133 5.73 8.19 19.63
CA LYS A 133 7.09 8.48 19.17
C LYS A 133 7.64 7.36 18.28
N SER A 134 7.40 6.10 18.65
CA SER A 134 7.80 4.93 17.87
C SER A 134 7.06 4.89 16.53
N ILE A 135 5.75 5.11 16.53
CA ILE A 135 4.92 5.14 15.30
C ILE A 135 5.40 6.22 14.33
N LEU A 136 5.71 7.42 14.85
CA LEU A 136 6.17 8.57 14.07
C LEU A 136 7.59 8.40 13.51
N SER A 137 8.38 7.47 14.06
CA SER A 137 9.76 7.23 13.62
C SER A 137 9.82 6.73 12.17
N PRO A 138 10.76 7.22 11.35
CA PRO A 138 11.01 6.67 10.02
C PRO A 138 11.33 5.17 10.03
N ALA A 139 12.07 4.71 11.05
CA ALA A 139 12.49 3.31 11.21
C ALA A 139 11.36 2.36 11.66
N PHE A 140 10.14 2.86 11.84
CA PHE A 140 9.01 2.05 12.30
C PHE A 140 8.61 0.95 11.29
N GLN A 141 8.43 -0.28 11.77
CA GLN A 141 8.00 -1.42 10.96
C GLN A 141 6.49 -1.35 10.69
N ARG A 142 6.12 -0.73 9.57
CA ARG A 142 4.71 -0.45 9.17
C ARG A 142 3.94 -1.65 8.62
N GLU A 143 4.60 -2.80 8.52
CA GLU A 143 3.96 -4.05 8.08
C GLU A 143 3.07 -4.68 9.17
N TYR A 144 3.27 -4.33 10.44
CA TYR A 144 2.47 -4.80 11.56
C TYR A 144 1.28 -3.88 11.84
N LEU A 145 0.17 -4.50 12.25
CA LEU A 145 -0.94 -3.77 12.84
C LEU A 145 -0.56 -3.29 14.25
N ILE A 146 -1.04 -2.10 14.61
CA ILE A 146 -0.71 -1.44 15.87
C ILE A 146 -1.96 -1.30 16.74
N ASP A 147 -1.78 -1.44 18.05
CA ASP A 147 -2.76 -0.94 19.02
C ASP A 147 -2.25 0.42 19.52
N LEU A 148 -3.14 1.39 19.71
CA LEU A 148 -2.77 2.72 20.22
C LEU A 148 -3.81 3.27 21.18
N ILE A 149 -3.38 4.14 22.10
CA ILE A 149 -4.22 4.81 23.09
C ILE A 149 -3.78 6.27 23.26
N GLY A 150 -4.73 7.20 23.25
CA GLY A 150 -4.48 8.63 23.34
C GLY A 150 -5.72 9.42 23.72
N GLN A 151 -5.56 10.68 24.10
CA GLN A 151 -6.67 11.64 24.22
C GLN A 151 -6.95 12.26 22.84
N ILE A 152 -8.23 12.39 22.46
CA ILE A 152 -8.60 13.20 21.28
C ILE A 152 -8.50 14.69 21.66
N THR A 153 -7.72 15.46 20.90
CA THR A 153 -7.52 16.90 21.12
C THR A 153 -8.15 17.77 20.03
N ASP A 154 -8.26 17.28 18.81
CA ASP A 154 -8.87 17.97 17.66
C ASP A 154 -9.52 16.93 16.71
N PHE A 155 -10.50 17.37 15.92
CA PHE A 155 -11.07 16.58 14.83
C PHE A 155 -11.57 17.48 13.68
N SER A 156 -11.51 16.96 12.45
CA SER A 156 -11.89 17.68 11.24
C SER A 156 -13.40 17.94 11.13
N SER A 157 -13.81 19.08 10.57
CA SER A 157 -15.20 19.49 10.46
C SER A 157 -16.03 18.87 9.31
N GLU A 158 -15.41 18.10 8.40
CA GLU A 158 -16.10 17.54 7.24
C GLU A 158 -15.65 16.12 6.89
N PHE A 159 -16.62 15.27 6.52
CA PHE A 159 -16.31 14.00 5.87
C PHE A 159 -15.79 14.25 4.45
N VAL A 160 -14.55 13.84 4.18
CA VAL A 160 -14.09 13.73 2.80
C VAL A 160 -14.68 12.45 2.21
N ILE A 161 -15.67 12.59 1.31
CA ILE A 161 -16.19 11.45 0.53
C ILE A 161 -15.16 11.09 -0.54
N ILE A 162 -14.42 10.01 -0.33
CA ILE A 162 -13.46 9.53 -1.32
C ILE A 162 -14.12 8.47 -2.19
N LYS A 163 -14.27 8.76 -3.49
CA LYS A 163 -14.66 7.79 -4.52
C LYS A 163 -13.43 7.04 -5.02
N ARG A 164 -12.99 6.01 -4.28
CA ARG A 164 -12.05 5.01 -4.80
C ARG A 164 -12.85 3.74 -5.12
N THR A 165 -12.63 3.13 -6.29
CA THR A 165 -13.36 1.93 -6.75
C THR A 165 -14.89 2.05 -6.80
N GLY A 166 -15.42 3.27 -6.99
CA GLY A 166 -16.87 3.51 -7.08
C GLY A 166 -17.64 3.50 -5.75
N LYS A 167 -17.00 3.18 -4.62
CA LYS A 167 -17.62 3.25 -3.29
C LYS A 167 -17.29 4.58 -2.61
N GLU A 168 -18.32 5.28 -2.17
CA GLU A 168 -18.18 6.47 -1.33
C GLU A 168 -17.84 6.03 0.10
N ARG A 169 -16.71 6.51 0.63
CA ARG A 169 -16.34 6.30 2.04
C ARG A 169 -16.12 7.64 2.72
N LYS A 170 -16.73 7.78 3.89
CA LYS A 170 -16.49 8.89 4.81
C LYS A 170 -15.10 8.77 5.44
N ARG A 171 -14.42 9.90 5.61
CA ARG A 171 -13.09 10.03 6.24
C ARG A 171 -13.21 11.06 7.36
N LEU A 172 -12.77 10.70 8.57
CA LEU A 172 -12.65 11.62 9.72
C LEU A 172 -11.19 11.67 10.14
N ARG A 173 -10.63 12.88 10.30
CA ARG A 173 -9.27 13.07 10.81
C ARG A 173 -9.34 13.52 12.27
N LEU A 174 -8.56 12.88 13.11
CA LEU A 174 -8.39 13.18 14.53
C LEU A 174 -6.94 13.58 14.80
N GLU A 175 -6.73 14.40 15.83
CA GLU A 175 -5.44 14.53 16.50
C GLU A 175 -5.51 13.82 17.85
N LEU A 176 -4.61 12.85 18.04
CA LEU A 176 -4.47 12.11 19.28
C LEU A 176 -3.24 12.62 20.03
N GLN A 177 -3.33 12.74 21.35
CA GLN A 177 -2.23 13.11 22.24
C GLN A 177 -1.97 12.00 23.26
N ASP A 178 -0.71 11.58 23.41
CA ASP A 178 -0.30 10.65 24.48
C ASP A 178 -0.04 11.41 25.81
N THR A 179 0.31 10.69 26.89
CA THR A 179 0.56 11.32 28.19
C THR A 179 1.85 12.17 28.21
N GLU A 180 2.76 11.95 27.26
CA GLU A 180 4.00 12.73 27.11
C GLU A 180 3.80 14.01 26.27
N GLY A 181 2.75 14.06 25.45
CA GLY A 181 2.33 15.22 24.66
C GLY A 181 2.58 15.09 23.19
N THR A 182 3.08 13.93 22.78
CA THR A 182 3.28 13.58 21.38
C THR A 182 1.92 13.59 20.69
N ILE A 183 1.84 14.28 19.56
CA ILE A 183 0.64 14.31 18.72
C ILE A 183 0.79 13.29 17.60
N LEU A 184 -0.20 12.41 17.48
CA LEU A 184 -0.33 11.45 16.40
C LEU A 184 -1.60 11.74 15.60
N PRO A 185 -1.50 12.17 14.33
CA PRO A 185 -2.65 12.23 13.45
C PRO A 185 -3.27 10.83 13.28
N CYS A 186 -4.59 10.74 13.30
CA CYS A 186 -5.32 9.49 13.12
C CYS A 186 -6.46 9.67 12.12
N ILE A 187 -6.56 8.78 11.12
CA ILE A 187 -7.57 8.85 10.07
C ILE A 187 -8.50 7.65 10.17
N LEU A 188 -9.78 7.92 10.44
CA LEU A 188 -10.83 6.92 10.48
C LEU A 188 -11.60 6.90 9.15
N TRP A 189 -12.06 5.71 8.76
CA TRP A 189 -12.80 5.50 7.52
C TRP A 189 -14.16 4.84 7.77
N GLY A 190 -15.11 5.11 6.87
CA GLY A 190 -16.40 4.41 6.81
C GLY A 190 -17.22 4.59 8.08
N ASP A 191 -17.83 3.50 8.55
CA ASP A 191 -18.75 3.50 9.70
C ASP A 191 -18.03 3.91 10.99
N LYS A 192 -16.74 3.56 11.12
CA LYS A 192 -15.92 3.96 12.29
C LYS A 192 -15.73 5.46 12.38
N ALA A 193 -15.63 6.15 11.24
CA ALA A 193 -15.58 7.60 11.21
C ALA A 193 -16.91 8.22 11.67
N ILE A 194 -18.05 7.64 11.24
CA ILE A 194 -19.40 8.12 11.59
C ILE A 194 -19.67 7.93 13.08
N GLU A 195 -19.37 6.74 13.60
CA GLU A 195 -19.59 6.36 15.00
C GLU A 195 -18.83 7.31 15.94
N VAL A 196 -17.55 7.55 15.66
CA VAL A 196 -16.71 8.44 16.47
C VAL A 196 -17.16 9.88 16.36
N GLU A 197 -17.40 10.42 15.16
CA GLU A 197 -17.86 11.80 15.00
C GLU A 197 -19.18 12.04 15.76
N SER A 198 -20.15 11.13 15.61
CA SER A 198 -21.43 11.23 16.33
C SER A 198 -21.23 11.31 17.83
N HIS A 199 -20.34 10.49 18.40
CA HIS A 199 -20.04 10.53 19.82
C HIS A 199 -19.39 11.85 20.26
N LEU A 200 -18.46 12.38 19.45
CA LEU A 200 -17.79 13.65 19.72
C LEU A 200 -18.77 14.84 19.71
N LEU A 201 -19.80 14.79 18.86
CA LEU A 201 -20.81 15.84 18.76
C LEU A 201 -21.88 15.76 19.88
N THR A 202 -22.20 14.56 20.37
CA THR A 202 -23.28 14.37 21.37
C THR A 202 -22.80 14.33 22.82
N SER A 203 -21.54 13.97 23.08
CA SER A 203 -21.05 13.72 24.45
C SER A 203 -19.59 14.15 24.67
N PRO A 204 -19.26 15.46 24.54
CA PRO A 204 -17.90 15.94 24.69
C PRO A 204 -17.51 16.12 26.16
N THR A 205 -17.33 15.03 26.91
CA THR A 205 -16.73 15.11 28.26
C THR A 205 -15.24 14.82 28.15
N SER A 206 -14.44 15.88 28.19
CA SER A 206 -12.98 15.80 28.15
C SER A 206 -12.40 15.31 29.50
N PRO A 207 -11.29 14.55 29.53
CA PRO A 207 -10.57 14.01 28.37
C PRO A 207 -11.34 12.87 27.71
N ILE A 208 -11.42 12.87 26.37
CA ILE A 208 -11.96 11.73 25.61
C ILE A 208 -10.81 10.79 25.31
N VAL A 209 -10.75 9.66 26.03
CA VAL A 209 -9.75 8.62 25.80
C VAL A 209 -10.18 7.77 24.61
N PHE A 210 -9.33 7.72 23.60
CA PHE A 210 -9.47 6.93 22.41
C PHE A 210 -8.47 5.78 22.46
N ALA A 211 -8.97 4.55 22.34
CA ALA A 211 -8.15 3.37 22.10
C ALA A 211 -8.56 2.73 20.77
N MET A 212 -7.58 2.38 19.94
CA MET A 212 -7.81 1.64 18.70
C MET A 212 -6.94 0.39 18.68
N ARG A 213 -7.56 -0.74 18.35
CA ARG A 213 -6.86 -1.99 18.07
C ARG A 213 -6.85 -2.26 16.57
N TYR A 214 -5.80 -2.94 16.12
CA TYR A 214 -5.62 -3.31 14.72
C TYR A 214 -5.61 -2.07 13.80
N GLY A 215 -4.91 -1.02 14.21
CA GLY A 215 -4.62 0.14 13.36
C GLY A 215 -3.49 -0.14 12.38
N ILE A 216 -3.38 0.69 11.36
CA ILE A 216 -2.25 0.73 10.42
C ILE A 216 -1.45 2.01 10.70
N SER A 217 -0.13 1.93 10.69
CA SER A 217 0.73 3.11 10.51
C SER A 217 0.96 3.33 9.01
N ASP A 218 0.51 4.48 8.49
CA ASP A 218 0.64 4.84 7.08
C ASP A 218 1.30 6.23 6.94
N VAL A 219 1.81 6.51 5.74
CA VAL A 219 2.41 7.80 5.40
C VAL A 219 1.70 8.33 4.17
N PHE A 220 1.01 9.47 4.34
CA PHE A 220 0.33 10.14 3.25
C PHE A 220 0.66 11.62 3.26
N ASN A 221 0.94 12.20 2.10
CA ASN A 221 1.37 13.60 1.96
C ASN A 221 2.40 14.01 3.02
N SER A 222 3.41 13.16 3.19
CA SER A 222 4.51 13.45 4.09
C SER A 222 4.18 13.48 5.57
N GLU A 223 3.06 12.89 5.96
CA GLU A 223 2.64 12.83 7.34
C GLU A 223 2.39 11.38 7.75
N THR A 224 3.16 10.93 8.74
CA THR A 224 2.90 9.67 9.42
C THR A 224 1.63 9.81 10.25
N HIS A 225 0.70 8.90 10.04
CA HIS A 225 -0.57 8.89 10.74
C HIS A 225 -0.99 7.45 11.03
N ALA A 226 -1.78 7.26 12.08
CA ALA A 226 -2.50 6.02 12.27
C ALA A 226 -3.77 6.01 11.41
N THR A 227 -4.21 4.86 10.95
CA THR A 227 -5.49 4.73 10.24
C THR A 227 -6.16 3.39 10.53
N THR A 228 -7.48 3.31 10.33
CA THR A 228 -8.20 2.05 10.53
C THR A 228 -7.77 0.99 9.51
N PHE A 229 -7.61 -0.25 9.95
CA PHE A 229 -7.50 -1.43 9.12
C PHE A 229 -8.87 -1.81 8.55
N PHE A 230 -9.34 -0.97 7.63
CA PHE A 230 -10.67 -1.08 7.04
C PHE A 230 -11.74 -1.15 8.15
N ASP A 231 -12.65 -2.13 8.07
CA ASP A 231 -13.74 -2.34 9.02
C ASP A 231 -13.34 -3.29 10.17
N ASN A 232 -12.08 -3.72 10.22
CA ASN A 232 -11.59 -4.71 11.19
C ASN A 232 -11.00 -4.07 12.46
N SER A 233 -10.74 -2.76 12.46
CA SER A 233 -10.26 -2.05 13.65
C SER A 233 -11.37 -1.97 14.70
N ILE A 234 -10.98 -2.19 15.95
CA ILE A 234 -11.85 -1.98 17.11
C ILE A 234 -11.49 -0.63 17.70
N ILE A 235 -12.48 0.24 17.88
CA ILE A 235 -12.32 1.56 18.50
C ILE A 235 -13.15 1.58 19.78
N VAL A 236 -12.54 2.06 20.86
CA VAL A 236 -13.18 2.23 22.15
C VAL A 236 -12.96 3.68 22.59
N LEU A 237 -14.07 4.38 22.86
CA LEU A 237 -14.07 5.72 23.44
C LEU A 237 -14.42 5.62 24.92
N ASN A 238 -13.62 6.23 25.78
CA ASN A 238 -13.84 6.26 27.24
C ASN A 238 -14.11 4.86 27.82
N GLY A 239 -13.34 3.86 27.37
CA GLY A 239 -13.46 2.48 27.81
C GLY A 239 -13.36 2.35 29.34
N LYS A 240 -14.05 1.36 29.89
CA LYS A 240 -14.00 1.02 31.32
C LYS A 240 -12.90 0.02 31.66
N ASP A 241 -12.24 -0.51 30.64
CA ASP A 241 -11.11 -1.43 30.79
C ASP A 241 -9.98 -0.76 31.58
N ARG A 242 -9.23 -1.57 32.33
CA ARG A 242 -8.13 -1.14 33.18
C ARG A 242 -7.18 -0.15 32.48
N TRP A 243 -6.81 -0.42 31.22
CA TRP A 243 -5.87 0.42 30.48
C TRP A 243 -6.41 1.80 30.13
N CYS A 244 -7.71 1.92 29.85
CA CYS A 244 -8.34 3.22 29.59
C CYS A 244 -8.38 4.06 30.86
N THR A 245 -8.68 3.43 32.01
CA THR A 245 -8.69 4.08 33.32
C THR A 245 -7.28 4.50 33.74
N GLU A 246 -6.29 3.60 33.65
CA GLU A 246 -4.89 3.91 33.96
C GLU A 246 -4.33 5.01 33.05
N PHE A 247 -4.63 4.97 31.75
CA PHE A 247 -4.24 6.04 30.83
C PHE A 247 -4.88 7.38 31.21
N ARG A 248 -6.17 7.40 31.52
CA ARG A 248 -6.89 8.62 31.95
C ARG A 248 -6.26 9.20 33.22
N ASP A 249 -6.02 8.38 34.23
CA ASP A 249 -5.49 8.84 35.51
C ASP A 249 -4.09 9.42 35.34
N ARG A 250 -3.22 8.71 34.62
CA ARG A 250 -1.86 9.20 34.29
C ARG A 250 -1.92 10.49 33.47
N LEU A 251 -2.80 10.57 32.47
CA LEU A 251 -2.98 11.77 31.66
C LEU A 251 -3.39 12.97 32.52
N LEU A 252 -4.29 12.80 33.49
CA LEU A 252 -4.74 13.90 34.36
C LEU A 252 -3.65 14.35 35.34
N ILE A 253 -2.76 13.45 35.76
CA ILE A 253 -1.59 13.77 36.59
C ILE A 253 -0.55 14.54 35.78
N GLU A 254 -0.16 14.00 34.62
CA GLU A 254 0.90 14.57 33.78
C GLU A 254 0.43 15.83 33.02
N ARG A 255 -0.88 15.90 32.71
CA ARG A 255 -1.55 17.03 32.05
C ARG A 255 -2.88 17.40 32.72
N PRO A 256 -2.84 18.19 33.81
CA PRO A 256 -4.07 18.66 34.47
C PRO A 256 -5.03 19.41 33.53
N ASN A 257 -4.47 20.14 32.56
CA ASN A 257 -5.23 20.91 31.56
C ASN A 257 -5.97 20.04 30.54
N SER A 258 -5.68 18.73 30.44
CA SER A 258 -6.35 17.81 29.51
C SER A 258 -7.86 17.72 29.75
N SER A 259 -8.29 17.88 31.00
CA SER A 259 -9.72 17.91 31.38
C SER A 259 -10.49 19.13 30.84
N SER A 260 -9.77 20.21 30.52
CA SER A 260 -10.33 21.49 30.07
C SER A 260 -10.22 21.71 28.56
N ILE A 261 -9.76 20.71 27.80
CA ILE A 261 -9.65 20.82 26.34
C ILE A 261 -11.06 20.90 25.75
N THR A 262 -11.42 22.08 25.24
CA THR A 262 -12.56 22.24 24.33
C THR A 262 -12.17 21.65 22.98
N LEU A 263 -12.85 20.57 22.57
CA LEU A 263 -12.69 20.01 21.24
C LEU A 263 -13.09 21.06 20.20
N LYS A 264 -12.11 21.50 19.42
CA LYS A 264 -12.36 22.42 18.30
C LYS A 264 -12.66 21.55 17.10
N GLN A 265 -13.86 21.68 16.56
CA GLN A 265 -14.16 21.15 15.24
C GLN A 265 -13.43 22.06 14.24
N SER A 266 -12.28 21.64 13.74
CA SER A 266 -11.43 22.50 12.93
C SER A 266 -11.78 22.38 11.43
N HIS A 267 -12.00 23.53 10.76
CA HIS A 267 -12.00 23.62 9.29
C HIS A 267 -10.56 23.54 8.77
N THR A 268 -9.83 22.50 9.15
CA THR A 268 -8.52 22.23 8.58
C THR A 268 -8.72 21.61 7.21
N LYS A 269 -8.80 22.45 6.16
CA LYS A 269 -8.27 22.03 4.86
C LYS A 269 -6.88 21.51 5.16
N ASP A 270 -6.55 20.26 4.78
CA ASP A 270 -5.21 19.67 4.94
C ASP A 270 -4.19 20.78 4.61
N LYS A 271 -3.62 21.43 5.63
CA LYS A 271 -2.67 22.51 5.40
C LYS A 271 -1.51 21.78 4.75
N LYS A 272 -1.21 22.07 3.49
CA LYS A 272 0.06 21.68 2.87
C LYS A 272 1.14 22.28 3.77
N LYS A 273 1.59 21.52 4.79
CA LYS A 273 2.84 21.80 5.48
C LYS A 273 3.89 21.84 4.38
N SER A 274 4.78 22.83 4.45
CA SER A 274 5.95 22.87 3.58
C SER A 274 6.63 21.51 3.66
N PHE A 275 6.77 20.87 2.51
CA PHE A 275 7.28 19.53 2.35
C PHE A 275 8.73 19.48 2.85
N ASP A 276 8.97 18.79 3.96
CA ASP A 276 10.33 18.57 4.48
C ASP A 276 10.91 17.31 3.83
N THR A 277 11.57 17.50 2.69
CA THR A 277 12.18 16.43 1.90
C THR A 277 13.19 15.59 2.71
N LYS A 278 13.79 16.15 3.77
CA LYS A 278 14.79 15.45 4.58
C LYS A 278 14.21 14.27 5.36
N ALA A 279 13.00 14.43 5.90
CA ALA A 279 12.30 13.36 6.61
C ALA A 279 11.91 12.17 5.69
N PHE A 280 11.91 12.35 4.36
CA PHE A 280 11.50 11.33 3.39
C PHE A 280 12.59 10.37 2.95
N LEU A 281 13.85 10.79 3.01
CA LEU A 281 14.99 9.92 2.70
C LEU A 281 15.04 8.70 3.61
N ASP A 282 14.55 8.84 4.84
CA ASP A 282 14.53 7.77 5.85
C ASP A 282 13.26 6.90 5.79
N VAL A 283 12.18 7.36 5.14
CA VAL A 283 10.86 6.70 5.15
C VAL A 283 10.63 5.79 3.95
N TYR A 284 11.09 6.17 2.76
CA TYR A 284 10.86 5.42 1.53
C TYR A 284 12.14 4.75 1.05
N ALA A 285 12.00 3.48 0.61
CA ALA A 285 13.12 2.75 0.06
C ALA A 285 13.67 3.45 -1.20
N SER A 286 14.95 3.79 -1.13
CA SER A 286 15.76 4.26 -2.26
C SER A 286 15.93 3.14 -3.28
N LYS A 287 15.73 3.46 -4.57
CA LYS A 287 15.92 2.52 -5.68
C LYS A 287 16.63 3.17 -6.86
N THR A 288 17.26 2.35 -7.68
CA THR A 288 17.65 2.74 -9.05
C THR A 288 16.48 2.51 -10.02
N LEU A 289 16.54 3.07 -11.23
CA LEU A 289 15.50 2.84 -12.24
C LEU A 289 15.42 1.37 -12.65
N SER A 290 16.55 0.66 -12.76
CA SER A 290 16.56 -0.78 -13.05
C SER A 290 15.80 -1.60 -12.00
N GLU A 291 16.02 -1.30 -10.71
CA GLU A 291 15.29 -1.93 -9.60
C GLU A 291 13.81 -1.55 -9.57
N LEU A 292 13.50 -0.29 -9.89
CA LEU A 292 12.15 0.24 -9.89
C LEU A 292 11.27 -0.44 -10.96
N VAL A 293 11.82 -0.70 -12.14
CA VAL A 293 11.09 -1.32 -13.27
C VAL A 293 10.67 -2.76 -12.96
N VAL A 294 11.55 -3.52 -12.30
CA VAL A 294 11.32 -4.93 -11.94
C VAL A 294 10.43 -5.07 -10.69
N PHE A 295 10.32 -4.02 -9.87
CA PHE A 295 9.57 -4.07 -8.61
C PHE A 295 8.04 -4.22 -8.83
N GLU A 296 7.45 -5.32 -8.31
CA GLU A 296 6.06 -5.67 -8.57
C GLU A 296 5.04 -5.06 -7.61
N GLU A 297 5.46 -4.64 -6.42
CA GLU A 297 4.53 -4.09 -5.43
C GLU A 297 4.18 -2.63 -5.71
N VAL A 298 2.90 -2.28 -5.45
CA VAL A 298 2.46 -0.88 -5.44
C VAL A 298 2.99 -0.21 -4.16
N ALA A 299 4.14 0.42 -4.27
CA ALA A 299 4.77 1.20 -3.21
C ALA A 299 5.28 2.55 -3.75
N GLN A 300 5.66 3.44 -2.83
CA GLN A 300 6.36 4.68 -3.12
C GLN A 300 7.86 4.47 -2.94
N HIS A 301 8.65 5.01 -3.86
CA HIS A 301 10.10 4.88 -3.87
C HIS A 301 10.76 6.22 -4.13
N VAL A 302 11.94 6.39 -3.55
CA VAL A 302 12.81 7.54 -3.81
C VAL A 302 13.79 7.17 -4.91
N VAL A 303 13.84 8.00 -5.96
CA VAL A 303 14.72 7.79 -7.11
C VAL A 303 15.33 9.12 -7.52
N LEU A 304 16.66 9.15 -7.57
CA LEU A 304 17.41 10.26 -8.14
C LEU A 304 17.60 10.01 -9.64
N CYS A 305 17.13 10.92 -10.48
CA CYS A 305 17.31 10.81 -11.92
C CYS A 305 17.24 12.17 -12.62
N THR A 306 17.74 12.20 -13.85
CA THR A 306 17.75 13.39 -14.70
C THR A 306 16.62 13.32 -15.71
N ILE A 307 15.92 14.44 -15.92
CA ILE A 307 14.89 14.54 -16.97
C ILE A 307 15.58 14.54 -18.33
N ALA A 308 15.40 13.48 -19.11
CA ALA A 308 16.02 13.32 -20.41
C ALA A 308 15.26 14.06 -21.52
N CYS A 309 13.92 14.01 -21.50
CA CYS A 309 13.07 14.80 -22.38
C CYS A 309 11.62 14.85 -21.89
N VAL A 310 10.88 15.89 -22.26
CA VAL A 310 9.42 15.96 -22.10
C VAL A 310 8.75 15.30 -23.29
N LEU A 311 7.73 14.48 -23.04
CA LEU A 311 6.94 13.77 -24.04
C LEU A 311 5.61 14.50 -24.23
N ASP A 312 5.46 15.17 -25.38
CA ASP A 312 4.25 15.93 -25.73
C ASP A 312 3.35 15.19 -26.74
N ASP A 313 3.24 13.87 -26.60
CA ASP A 313 2.44 13.03 -27.51
C ASP A 313 0.92 13.25 -27.36
N LYS A 314 0.48 13.71 -26.19
CA LYS A 314 -0.94 13.90 -25.84
C LYS A 314 -1.23 15.24 -25.14
N GLY A 315 -0.32 16.20 -25.25
CA GLY A 315 -0.39 17.46 -24.53
C GLY A 315 0.13 17.36 -23.09
N TRP A 316 0.62 18.48 -22.57
CA TRP A 316 1.14 18.63 -21.21
C TRP A 316 0.08 19.02 -20.16
N MET A 317 -1.13 19.36 -20.59
CA MET A 317 -2.24 19.79 -19.73
C MET A 317 -3.55 19.05 -20.02
N TYR A 318 -4.49 19.18 -19.09
CA TYR A 318 -5.88 18.79 -19.27
C TYR A 318 -6.79 19.70 -18.44
N TYR A 319 -8.06 19.78 -18.82
CA TYR A 319 -9.08 20.48 -18.06
C TYR A 319 -9.62 19.60 -16.94
N SER A 320 -9.68 20.13 -15.71
CA SER A 320 -10.08 19.38 -14.53
C SER A 320 -11.20 20.08 -13.75
N CYS A 321 -12.06 19.29 -13.11
CA CYS A 321 -13.13 19.82 -12.26
C CYS A 321 -12.54 20.54 -11.03
N PRO A 322 -12.94 21.78 -10.71
CA PRO A 322 -12.43 22.52 -9.56
C PRO A 322 -12.60 21.77 -8.22
N LYS A 323 -13.69 21.00 -8.08
CA LYS A 323 -14.03 20.25 -6.85
C LYS A 323 -13.37 18.88 -6.76
N CYS A 324 -13.53 18.02 -7.78
CA CYS A 324 -13.08 16.63 -7.70
C CYS A 324 -11.78 16.32 -8.47
N LYS A 325 -11.20 17.32 -9.17
CA LYS A 325 -9.95 17.23 -9.94
C LYS A 325 -9.93 16.19 -11.07
N LYS A 326 -11.07 15.58 -11.38
CA LYS A 326 -11.19 14.67 -12.54
C LYS A 326 -11.28 15.45 -13.84
N SER A 327 -10.79 14.83 -14.92
CA SER A 327 -10.85 15.39 -16.28
C SER A 327 -12.28 15.76 -16.66
N VAL A 328 -12.42 16.92 -17.31
CA VAL A 328 -13.64 17.45 -17.91
C VAL A 328 -13.31 18.02 -19.29
N GLU A 329 -14.34 18.40 -20.06
CA GLU A 329 -14.15 19.11 -21.33
C GLU A 329 -13.80 20.59 -21.09
N SER A 330 -13.16 21.23 -22.08
CA SER A 330 -12.64 22.60 -21.98
C SER A 330 -13.72 23.66 -21.70
N CYS A 331 -14.94 23.44 -22.19
CA CYS A 331 -16.08 24.34 -22.02
C CYS A 331 -17.16 23.75 -21.08
N ALA A 332 -16.80 22.74 -20.28
CA ALA A 332 -17.73 22.17 -19.33
C ALA A 332 -18.08 23.20 -18.24
N ILE A 333 -19.37 23.33 -17.94
CA ILE A 333 -19.90 24.13 -16.82
C ILE A 333 -20.39 23.25 -15.65
N SER A 334 -20.29 21.92 -15.82
CA SER A 334 -20.65 20.95 -14.79
C SER A 334 -19.79 19.69 -14.92
N CYS A 335 -19.60 18.97 -13.82
CA CYS A 335 -18.79 17.75 -13.80
C CYS A 335 -19.68 16.51 -13.86
N ALA A 336 -19.56 15.71 -14.92
CA ALA A 336 -20.25 14.41 -15.02
C ALA A 336 -19.90 13.42 -13.90
N ASN A 337 -18.74 13.60 -13.23
CA ASN A 337 -18.31 12.69 -12.18
C ASN A 337 -18.86 13.01 -10.78
N CYS A 338 -19.13 14.29 -10.48
CA CYS A 338 -19.54 14.72 -9.14
C CYS A 338 -20.74 15.68 -9.13
N ALA A 339 -21.34 15.93 -10.31
CA ALA A 339 -22.47 16.83 -10.53
C ALA A 339 -22.24 18.26 -10.01
N PHE A 340 -20.99 18.67 -9.80
CA PHE A 340 -20.67 20.02 -9.36
C PHE A 340 -20.67 20.97 -10.55
N GLU A 341 -21.38 22.09 -10.42
CA GLU A 341 -21.43 23.18 -11.39
C GLU A 341 -20.32 24.19 -11.11
N PHE A 342 -19.74 24.74 -12.18
CA PHE A 342 -18.64 25.71 -12.10
C PHE A 342 -18.62 26.60 -13.35
N GLU A 343 -18.08 27.81 -13.23
CA GLU A 343 -18.03 28.78 -14.34
C GLU A 343 -17.05 28.35 -15.45
N SER A 344 -15.88 27.85 -15.07
CA SER A 344 -14.88 27.32 -15.99
C SER A 344 -14.04 26.22 -15.32
N PRO A 345 -13.55 25.24 -16.09
CA PRO A 345 -12.70 24.18 -15.54
C PRO A 345 -11.31 24.71 -15.17
N ASN A 346 -10.64 24.00 -14.26
CA ASN A 346 -9.24 24.27 -13.94
C ASN A 346 -8.33 23.78 -15.08
N ILE A 347 -7.25 24.50 -15.35
CA ILE A 347 -6.14 24.02 -16.18
C ILE A 347 -5.17 23.29 -15.26
N SER A 348 -4.90 22.02 -15.55
CA SER A 348 -4.08 21.15 -14.69
C SER A 348 -2.99 20.42 -15.45
N TYR A 349 -1.83 20.20 -14.80
CA TYR A 349 -0.71 19.46 -15.42
C TYR A 349 -1.03 17.98 -15.64
N LYS A 350 -0.59 17.45 -16.77
CA LYS A 350 -0.41 16.02 -17.06
C LYS A 350 0.90 15.84 -17.83
N LEU A 351 1.99 16.21 -17.17
CA LEU A 351 3.31 16.23 -17.77
C LEU A 351 3.88 14.82 -17.84
N LYS A 352 4.12 14.32 -19.05
CA LYS A 352 4.77 13.03 -19.28
C LYS A 352 6.21 13.28 -19.73
N PHE A 353 7.17 12.59 -19.14
CA PHE A 353 8.58 12.83 -19.45
C PHE A 353 9.41 11.56 -19.23
N LYS A 354 10.50 11.45 -19.99
CA LYS A 354 11.49 10.39 -19.86
C LYS A 354 12.55 10.85 -18.86
N VAL A 355 12.91 9.96 -17.94
CA VAL A 355 14.01 10.13 -17.01
C VAL A 355 15.10 9.09 -17.25
N SER A 356 16.32 9.40 -16.87
CA SER A 356 17.47 8.50 -16.92
C SER A 356 18.33 8.61 -15.66
N ASP A 357 18.85 7.47 -15.23
CA ASP A 357 19.96 7.35 -14.27
C ASP A 357 21.09 6.49 -14.90
N ASP A 358 22.08 6.12 -14.11
CA ASP A 358 23.19 5.25 -14.52
C ASP A 358 22.77 3.80 -14.80
N THR A 359 21.58 3.38 -14.34
CA THR A 359 21.08 2.00 -14.47
C THR A 359 20.05 1.82 -15.59
N GLY A 360 19.42 2.89 -16.08
CA GLY A 360 18.45 2.79 -17.15
C GLY A 360 17.61 4.03 -17.40
N THR A 361 16.44 3.82 -18.01
CA THR A 361 15.50 4.89 -18.33
C THR A 361 14.06 4.46 -18.02
N ALA A 362 13.22 5.42 -17.64
CA ALA A 362 11.81 5.20 -17.38
C ALA A 362 10.95 6.39 -17.83
N VAL A 363 9.63 6.19 -17.88
CA VAL A 363 8.66 7.27 -18.19
C VAL A 363 7.86 7.60 -16.94
N PHE A 364 7.92 8.86 -16.55
CA PHE A 364 7.22 9.41 -15.40
C PHE A 364 6.05 10.31 -15.85
N ILE A 365 5.03 10.41 -15.01
CA ILE A 365 3.88 11.30 -15.21
C ILE A 365 3.70 12.15 -13.96
N ALA A 366 3.79 13.47 -14.10
CA ALA A 366 3.49 14.44 -13.05
C ALA A 366 2.12 15.09 -13.31
N PHE A 367 1.24 14.99 -12.32
CA PHE A 367 -0.06 15.68 -12.33
C PHE A 367 0.05 17.03 -11.60
N ASP A 368 -1.06 17.76 -11.53
CA ASP A 368 -1.15 19.13 -10.99
C ASP A 368 -0.54 19.34 -9.59
N ASP A 369 -0.49 18.30 -8.75
CA ASP A 369 0.18 18.40 -7.44
C ASP A 369 1.71 18.42 -7.53
N ALA A 370 2.28 17.76 -8.54
CA ALA A 370 3.73 17.63 -8.74
C ALA A 370 4.27 18.51 -9.86
N GLY A 371 3.45 18.90 -10.84
CA GLY A 371 3.86 19.74 -11.97
C GLY A 371 4.52 21.06 -11.55
N PRO A 372 3.93 21.85 -10.63
CA PRO A 372 4.56 23.09 -10.16
C PRO A 372 5.88 22.88 -9.43
N LEU A 373 6.13 21.69 -8.85
CA LEU A 373 7.41 21.38 -8.20
C LEU A 373 8.54 21.19 -9.22
N LEU A 374 8.20 20.81 -10.45
CA LEU A 374 9.15 20.63 -11.54
C LEU A 374 9.36 21.95 -12.29
N VAL A 375 8.25 22.61 -12.64
CA VAL A 375 8.25 23.77 -13.56
C VAL A 375 8.40 25.09 -12.81
N GLY A 376 8.00 25.16 -11.54
CA GLY A 376 8.05 26.37 -10.71
C GLY A 376 6.78 27.25 -10.75
N ILE A 377 5.89 27.01 -11.72
CA ILE A 377 4.63 27.76 -11.91
C ILE A 377 3.45 26.81 -12.15
N SER A 378 2.23 27.31 -11.96
CA SER A 378 1.00 26.55 -12.18
C SER A 378 0.73 26.31 -13.67
N ALA A 379 -0.08 25.28 -13.98
CA ALA A 379 -0.42 24.97 -15.38
C ALA A 379 -1.22 26.10 -16.05
N LYS A 380 -1.99 26.86 -15.26
CA LYS A 380 -2.72 28.04 -15.74
C LYS A 380 -1.75 29.17 -16.11
N GLU A 381 -0.85 29.55 -15.21
CA GLU A 381 0.15 30.58 -15.48
C GLU A 381 1.00 30.23 -16.70
N LEU A 382 1.38 28.95 -16.85
CA LEU A 382 2.13 28.48 -18.00
C LEU A 382 1.34 28.59 -19.32
N LEU A 383 0.02 28.36 -19.30
CA LEU A 383 -0.83 28.52 -20.48
C LEU A 383 -0.98 30.00 -20.85
N ASP A 384 -1.21 30.85 -19.84
CA ASP A 384 -1.34 32.30 -20.03
C ASP A 384 -0.06 32.89 -20.65
N GLU A 385 1.13 32.44 -20.21
CA GLU A 385 2.42 32.81 -20.81
C GLU A 385 2.52 32.40 -22.30
N MET A 386 2.09 31.19 -22.65
CA MET A 386 2.11 30.72 -24.04
C MET A 386 1.21 31.51 -24.97
N GLU A 387 0.03 31.92 -24.51
CA GLU A 387 -0.91 32.73 -25.29
C GLU A 387 -0.31 34.11 -25.61
N THR A 388 0.49 34.67 -24.70
CA THR A 388 1.18 35.95 -24.93
C THR A 388 2.38 35.84 -25.88
N GLU A 389 3.05 34.68 -25.91
CA GLU A 389 4.24 34.45 -26.73
C GLU A 389 3.96 33.81 -28.11
N ASP A 390 2.70 33.48 -28.41
CA ASP A 390 2.25 32.77 -29.63
C ASP A 390 3.09 31.50 -29.93
N ARG A 391 3.25 30.65 -28.90
CA ARG A 391 4.05 29.41 -28.98
C ARG A 391 3.19 28.17 -28.93
N THR A 392 3.66 27.11 -29.61
CA THR A 392 3.03 25.79 -29.60
C THR A 392 3.47 24.90 -28.43
N PHE A 393 4.62 25.18 -27.81
CA PHE A 393 5.13 24.44 -26.67
C PHE A 393 5.75 25.38 -25.61
N PRO A 394 5.47 25.19 -24.30
CA PRO A 394 5.96 26.09 -23.27
C PRO A 394 7.47 25.95 -23.05
N ARG A 395 8.19 27.08 -23.05
CA ARG A 395 9.64 27.12 -22.82
C ARG A 395 10.03 26.57 -21.45
N SER A 396 9.25 26.86 -20.42
CA SER A 396 9.51 26.40 -19.05
C SER A 396 9.55 24.87 -18.93
N LEU A 397 8.85 24.15 -19.82
CA LEU A 397 8.96 22.67 -19.92
C LEU A 397 10.24 22.19 -20.60
N SER A 398 10.83 22.99 -21.48
CA SER A 398 12.16 22.71 -22.03
C SER A 398 13.25 22.96 -21.01
N GLU A 399 13.06 23.94 -20.12
CA GLU A 399 14.05 24.33 -19.10
C GLU A 399 14.20 23.33 -17.95
N ILE A 400 13.27 22.39 -17.79
CA ILE A 400 13.40 21.30 -16.83
C ILE A 400 14.21 20.12 -17.37
N VAL A 401 14.43 20.06 -18.69
CA VAL A 401 15.24 19.02 -19.31
C VAL A 401 16.70 19.19 -18.88
N HIS A 402 17.40 18.06 -18.69
CA HIS A 402 18.77 17.96 -18.15
C HIS A 402 18.94 18.37 -16.68
N LYS A 403 17.87 18.76 -15.98
CA LYS A 403 17.93 18.96 -14.54
C LYS A 403 17.81 17.62 -13.81
N GLU A 404 18.64 17.47 -12.79
CA GLU A 404 18.62 16.34 -11.86
C GLU A 404 17.59 16.63 -10.76
N PHE A 405 16.77 15.63 -10.46
CA PHE A 405 15.74 15.72 -9.43
C PHE A 405 15.76 14.45 -8.59
N LEU A 406 15.48 14.63 -7.31
CA LEU A 406 15.11 13.56 -6.41
C LEU A 406 13.57 13.42 -6.44
N PHE A 407 13.09 12.30 -6.96
CA PHE A 407 11.67 12.03 -7.12
C PHE A 407 11.15 11.04 -6.09
N ILE A 408 9.92 11.26 -5.64
CA ILE A 408 9.09 10.24 -5.00
C ILE A 408 8.08 9.77 -6.03
N VAL A 409 8.18 8.50 -6.41
CA VAL A 409 7.33 7.91 -7.44
C VAL A 409 6.51 6.75 -6.93
N LYS A 410 5.30 6.61 -7.47
CA LYS A 410 4.40 5.49 -7.22
C LYS A 410 4.19 4.69 -8.50
N SER A 411 4.39 3.38 -8.43
CA SER A 411 4.02 2.47 -9.51
C SER A 411 2.49 2.37 -9.64
N ARG A 412 1.97 2.53 -10.86
CA ARG A 412 0.61 2.10 -11.20
C ARG A 412 0.71 0.89 -12.10
N ALA A 413 -0.02 -0.17 -11.76
CA ALA A 413 -0.27 -1.27 -12.68
C ALA A 413 -1.11 -0.73 -13.84
N ASP A 414 -0.49 -0.49 -14.99
CA ASP A 414 -1.21 -0.27 -16.23
C ASP A 414 -1.60 -1.65 -16.78
N VAL A 415 -2.91 -1.95 -16.81
CA VAL A 415 -3.43 -3.26 -17.24
C VAL A 415 -3.43 -3.37 -18.77
N ALA A 416 -3.27 -2.24 -19.49
CA ALA A 416 -3.42 -2.19 -20.94
C ALA A 416 -2.08 -2.18 -21.71
N ASN A 417 -0.96 -1.78 -21.08
CA ASN A 417 0.33 -1.64 -21.75
C ASN A 417 1.42 -2.50 -21.08
N LYS A 418 2.29 -3.10 -21.91
CA LYS A 418 3.50 -3.83 -21.47
C LYS A 418 4.55 -2.94 -20.79
N TYR A 419 4.31 -1.63 -20.64
CA TYR A 419 5.21 -0.66 -20.03
C TYR A 419 4.57 -0.06 -18.77
N ARG A 420 5.28 -0.11 -17.63
CA ARG A 420 4.86 0.53 -16.38
C ARG A 420 5.08 2.04 -16.47
N ASN A 421 4.03 2.81 -16.19
CA ASN A 421 4.12 4.26 -15.98
C ASN A 421 4.24 4.56 -14.49
N PHE A 422 5.17 5.44 -14.12
CA PHE A 422 5.34 5.87 -12.72
C PHE A 422 4.72 7.25 -12.52
N THR A 423 3.90 7.40 -11.48
CA THR A 423 3.30 8.69 -11.14
C THR A 423 4.19 9.40 -10.13
N VAL A 424 4.57 10.64 -10.43
CA VAL A 424 5.30 11.50 -9.50
C VAL A 424 4.36 11.97 -8.40
N VAL A 425 4.74 11.67 -7.17
CA VAL A 425 4.05 12.12 -5.95
C VAL A 425 4.70 13.42 -5.47
N ASN A 426 6.03 13.49 -5.54
CA ASN A 426 6.80 14.67 -5.19
C ASN A 426 8.14 14.71 -5.94
N ALA A 427 8.76 15.88 -6.01
CA ALA A 427 10.06 16.09 -6.61
C ALA A 427 10.78 17.29 -5.96
N THR A 428 12.10 17.20 -5.85
CA THR A 428 12.97 18.35 -5.50
C THR A 428 14.22 18.36 -6.37
N ASN A 429 14.72 19.55 -6.67
CA ASN A 429 16.04 19.78 -7.28
C ASN A 429 16.99 20.53 -6.34
N ASP A 430 16.74 20.49 -5.02
CA ASP A 430 17.62 21.10 -4.03
C ASP A 430 18.97 20.37 -3.99
N GLU A 431 20.03 21.08 -4.37
CA GLU A 431 21.40 20.56 -4.43
C GLU A 431 21.89 20.00 -3.09
N LYS A 432 21.47 20.58 -1.95
CA LYS A 432 21.89 20.10 -0.62
C LYS A 432 21.28 18.73 -0.33
N LEU A 433 19.98 18.56 -0.61
CA LEU A 433 19.27 17.32 -0.37
C LEU A 433 19.74 16.20 -1.31
N ILE A 434 19.99 16.54 -2.58
CA ILE A 434 20.58 15.59 -3.54
C ILE A 434 21.97 15.15 -3.08
N LYS A 435 22.79 16.07 -2.58
CA LYS A 435 24.12 15.73 -2.05
C LYS A 435 24.04 14.83 -0.81
N GLU A 436 23.21 15.19 0.18
CA GLU A 436 22.97 14.35 1.37
C GLU A 436 22.51 12.94 0.98
N TYR A 437 21.59 12.83 0.00
CA TYR A 437 21.13 11.53 -0.50
C TYR A 437 22.24 10.70 -1.17
N LYS A 438 23.11 11.33 -1.98
CA LYS A 438 24.25 10.65 -2.61
C LYS A 438 25.22 10.12 -1.55
N GLU A 439 25.56 10.93 -0.55
CA GLU A 439 26.43 10.55 0.57
C GLU A 439 25.85 9.37 1.40
N GLN A 440 24.55 9.39 1.69
CA GLN A 440 23.85 8.28 2.37
C GLN A 440 23.92 6.98 1.57
N ARG A 441 23.73 7.04 0.25
CA ARG A 441 23.80 5.85 -0.62
C ARG A 441 25.21 5.28 -0.71
N GLU A 442 26.23 6.12 -0.80
CA GLU A 442 27.63 5.68 -0.80
C GLU A 442 28.01 5.00 0.53
N SER A 443 27.51 5.53 1.65
CA SER A 443 27.72 4.90 2.97
C SER A 443 27.10 3.50 3.06
N LEU A 444 25.88 3.31 2.54
CA LEU A 444 25.19 2.02 2.51
C LEU A 444 25.88 1.00 1.59
N LEU A 445 26.44 1.45 0.46
CA LEU A 445 27.22 0.60 -0.44
C LEU A 445 28.59 0.25 0.14
N GLY A 446 29.22 1.16 0.89
CA GLY A 446 30.50 0.95 1.55
C GLY A 446 30.46 -0.03 2.74
N GLN A 447 29.32 -0.14 3.43
CA GLN A 447 29.14 -1.09 4.54
C GLN A 447 29.02 -2.55 4.08
N ASN A 448 28.69 -2.81 2.81
CA ASN A 448 28.59 -4.17 2.26
C ASN A 448 29.93 -4.76 1.78
N ASN A 449 31.03 -4.01 1.87
CA ASN A 449 32.37 -4.47 1.43
C ASN A 449 33.30 -4.88 2.59
N CYS A 450 32.78 -5.11 3.80
CA CYS A 450 33.59 -5.55 4.94
C CYS A 450 33.00 -6.78 5.63
N GLU A 451 32.85 -7.88 4.90
CA GLU A 451 33.00 -9.24 5.46
C GLU A 451 33.86 -10.05 4.49
N GLY A 452 35.04 -10.45 4.97
CA GLY A 452 36.07 -11.10 4.19
C GLY A 452 35.64 -12.47 3.68
N TYR A 453 35.96 -12.73 2.42
CA TYR A 453 36.11 -14.09 1.91
C TYR A 453 37.58 -14.29 1.56
N ASP A 454 38.21 -15.22 2.27
CA ASP A 454 39.57 -15.67 2.05
C ASP A 454 39.81 -16.11 0.60
N ALA A 455 41.00 -15.78 0.11
CA ALA A 455 41.48 -16.10 -1.22
C ALA A 455 41.47 -17.62 -1.48
N ILE A 456 40.83 -18.03 -2.58
CA ILE A 456 41.03 -19.34 -3.19
C ILE A 456 42.23 -19.21 -4.14
N PRO A 457 43.23 -20.12 -4.10
CA PRO A 457 44.45 -19.97 -4.89
C PRO A 457 44.21 -20.15 -6.39
N GLU A 458 44.89 -19.29 -7.17
CA GLU A 458 44.92 -19.30 -8.64
C GLU A 458 45.40 -20.64 -9.21
N ILE A 459 44.63 -21.20 -10.16
CA ILE A 459 45.11 -22.25 -11.06
C ILE A 459 45.56 -21.58 -12.35
N ASP A 460 46.88 -21.61 -12.58
CA ASP A 460 47.57 -21.15 -13.79
C ASP A 460 47.17 -22.00 -15.01
N TYR A 461 46.68 -21.34 -16.06
CA TYR A 461 46.57 -21.91 -17.39
C TYR A 461 47.32 -21.02 -18.39
N SER A 462 48.65 -21.09 -18.33
CA SER A 462 49.50 -20.76 -19.46
C SER A 462 50.12 -22.05 -20.02
N GLN A 463 49.62 -22.49 -21.18
CA GLN A 463 50.42 -22.74 -22.40
C GLN A 463 49.74 -23.68 -23.41
N LYS A 464 49.85 -23.25 -24.67
CA LYS A 464 50.01 -24.01 -25.92
C LYS A 464 48.78 -24.35 -26.77
N SER A 465 48.60 -23.45 -27.74
CA SER A 465 48.64 -23.69 -29.20
C SER A 465 47.51 -24.48 -29.88
N LEU A 466 46.83 -23.76 -30.78
CA LEU A 466 46.14 -24.30 -31.95
C LEU A 466 47.11 -25.12 -32.84
N PRO A 467 46.58 -26.14 -33.52
CA PRO A 467 46.73 -26.14 -34.97
C PRO A 467 45.42 -26.40 -35.74
N SER A 468 45.48 -25.97 -36.99
CA SER A 468 44.44 -25.79 -38.00
C SER A 468 44.06 -27.03 -38.81
N LYS A 469 42.79 -27.01 -39.29
CA LYS A 469 42.24 -27.55 -40.57
C LYS A 469 42.41 -29.05 -40.89
N SER A 470 41.30 -29.76 -41.10
CA SER A 470 40.72 -30.04 -42.44
C SER A 470 39.76 -31.25 -42.48
N SER A 471 38.77 -31.15 -43.37
CA SER A 471 38.12 -32.22 -44.14
C SER A 471 37.01 -33.10 -43.55
N SER A 472 36.11 -33.40 -44.47
CA SER A 472 34.78 -34.00 -44.43
C SER A 472 34.72 -35.53 -44.40
N SER A 473 33.54 -36.02 -43.99
CA SER A 473 32.75 -37.16 -44.53
C SER A 473 32.53 -38.41 -43.65
N SER A 474 31.23 -38.67 -43.42
CA SER A 474 30.49 -39.93 -43.25
C SER A 474 31.05 -41.09 -42.43
N SER A 475 30.33 -41.48 -41.36
CA SER A 475 29.61 -42.78 -41.23
C SER A 475 29.07 -42.98 -39.80
N THR A 476 27.81 -43.43 -39.70
CA THR A 476 27.13 -44.03 -38.53
C THR A 476 27.72 -45.43 -38.21
N PRO A 477 27.50 -46.10 -37.03
CA PRO A 477 26.21 -46.21 -36.32
C PRO A 477 26.18 -46.38 -34.77
N ASN A 478 24.94 -46.29 -34.24
CA ASN A 478 24.37 -46.84 -32.98
C ASN A 478 24.96 -46.35 -31.64
N SER A 479 24.26 -46.16 -30.52
CA SER A 479 22.87 -46.31 -30.01
C SER A 479 22.98 -45.74 -28.57
N THR A 480 22.08 -44.98 -27.94
CA THR A 480 20.75 -45.32 -27.42
C THR A 480 20.32 -44.16 -26.48
N LEU A 481 19.00 -43.91 -26.32
CA LEU A 481 18.32 -43.22 -25.18
C LEU A 481 18.55 -41.68 -25.09
N THR A 482 17.57 -40.76 -25.11
CA THR A 482 16.11 -40.80 -24.90
C THR A 482 15.50 -39.52 -25.44
N SER A 483 14.45 -39.62 -26.25
CA SER A 483 13.46 -38.56 -26.51
C SER A 483 12.07 -39.15 -26.32
N LYS A 484 11.20 -38.43 -25.58
CA LYS A 484 9.72 -38.39 -25.68
C LYS A 484 9.10 -37.89 -24.38
N LEU A 485 8.73 -36.60 -24.35
CA LEU A 485 7.61 -36.10 -23.54
C LEU A 485 7.08 -34.79 -24.15
N LEU A 486 6.51 -34.91 -25.34
CA LEU A 486 5.60 -33.95 -25.96
C LEU A 486 4.58 -34.77 -26.74
N LYS A 487 3.46 -35.15 -26.09
CA LYS A 487 2.19 -35.61 -26.68
C LYS A 487 1.18 -36.03 -25.58
N SER A 488 0.44 -35.06 -25.08
CA SER A 488 -1.00 -35.16 -24.72
C SER A 488 -1.40 -33.72 -24.37
N LEU A 489 -2.27 -33.03 -25.09
CA LEU A 489 -3.69 -33.31 -25.18
C LEU A 489 -4.26 -32.61 -26.44
N GLY A 490 -4.82 -33.39 -27.37
CA GLY A 490 -6.07 -33.02 -28.05
C GLY A 490 -7.18 -33.85 -27.36
N GLN A 491 -8.47 -33.56 -27.39
CA GLN A 491 -9.30 -32.75 -28.27
C GLN A 491 -10.53 -32.34 -27.45
N ASN A 492 -11.16 -31.22 -27.77
CA ASN A 492 -12.62 -31.13 -27.89
C ASN A 492 -12.95 -29.83 -28.62
N SER A 493 -13.45 -29.98 -29.84
CA SER A 493 -13.97 -28.95 -30.72
C SER A 493 -15.48 -29.06 -30.77
N SER A 494 -16.19 -27.94 -30.63
CA SER A 494 -17.48 -27.74 -31.30
C SER A 494 -17.67 -26.25 -31.59
N GLU A 495 -17.65 -25.95 -32.89
CA GLU A 495 -18.42 -24.94 -33.61
C GLU A 495 -18.37 -23.47 -33.16
N PHE A 496 -17.78 -22.61 -34.00
CA PHE A 496 -18.48 -21.48 -34.64
C PHE A 496 -17.68 -21.02 -35.89
N LYS A 497 -18.40 -20.78 -36.99
CA LYS A 497 -17.91 -20.41 -38.33
C LYS A 497 -17.28 -19.01 -38.38
N PRO A 498 -16.34 -18.75 -39.32
CA PRO A 498 -15.82 -17.40 -39.58
C PRO A 498 -16.76 -16.62 -40.51
N LEU A 499 -16.91 -15.31 -40.28
CA LEU A 499 -17.51 -14.38 -41.23
C LEU A 499 -16.41 -13.47 -41.79
N ASN A 500 -16.45 -13.34 -43.11
CA ASN A 500 -15.48 -12.72 -43.98
C ASN A 500 -15.36 -11.20 -43.79
N LEU A 501 -14.15 -10.73 -44.08
CA LEU A 501 -13.85 -9.38 -44.54
C LEU A 501 -14.44 -9.20 -45.95
N ASP A 502 -15.16 -8.12 -46.17
CA ASP A 502 -15.35 -7.55 -47.51
C ASP A 502 -15.18 -6.03 -47.42
N ASP A 503 -14.28 -5.55 -48.28
CA ASP A 503 -14.11 -4.17 -48.69
C ASP A 503 -15.32 -3.70 -49.50
N SER A 504 -15.79 -2.47 -49.24
CA SER A 504 -16.41 -1.66 -50.30
C SER A 504 -16.34 -0.18 -49.96
N ASN A 505 -15.59 0.51 -50.80
CA ASN A 505 -15.49 1.94 -51.04
C ASN A 505 -16.87 2.52 -51.41
N ASP A 506 -17.18 3.74 -50.94
CA ASP A 506 -17.62 4.88 -51.78
C ASP A 506 -18.25 6.02 -50.94
N GLY A 507 -17.98 7.26 -51.38
CA GLY A 507 -18.96 8.34 -51.25
C GLY A 507 -18.55 9.59 -50.47
N ALA A 508 -17.90 10.53 -51.18
CA ALA A 508 -17.66 11.90 -50.75
C ALA A 508 -18.95 12.72 -50.51
N SER A 509 -18.94 13.61 -49.51
CA SER A 509 -19.60 14.92 -49.60
C SER A 509 -19.10 15.86 -48.50
N GLY A 510 -18.47 16.96 -48.90
CA GLY A 510 -18.18 18.09 -48.02
C GLY A 510 -19.34 19.09 -47.97
N THR A 511 -19.48 19.80 -46.84
CA THR A 511 -20.15 21.10 -46.72
C THR A 511 -19.63 21.76 -45.44
N ARG A 512 -18.79 22.80 -45.52
CA ARG A 512 -19.09 24.23 -45.75
C ARG A 512 -19.60 24.94 -44.49
N PHE A 513 -18.70 25.75 -43.94
CA PHE A 513 -18.90 26.72 -42.86
C PHE A 513 -20.13 27.63 -43.11
N LYS A 514 -20.94 27.84 -42.06
CA LYS A 514 -21.82 29.00 -41.93
C LYS A 514 -21.51 29.74 -40.62
N ARG A 515 -20.96 30.95 -40.80
CA ARG A 515 -20.88 32.03 -39.83
C ARG A 515 -22.31 32.50 -39.51
N ILE A 516 -22.69 32.55 -38.24
CA ILE A 516 -23.86 33.32 -37.79
C ILE A 516 -23.32 34.51 -37.00
N LYS A 517 -23.55 35.71 -37.55
CA LYS A 517 -23.47 36.99 -36.83
C LYS A 517 -24.70 37.07 -35.93
N VAL A 518 -24.51 37.44 -34.68
CA VAL A 518 -25.59 37.97 -33.82
C VAL A 518 -25.30 39.46 -33.64
N GLU A 519 -26.19 40.29 -34.19
CA GLU A 519 -26.25 41.71 -33.93
C GLU A 519 -26.82 41.97 -32.54
N LYS A 520 -26.34 43.06 -31.94
CA LYS A 520 -26.78 43.59 -30.65
C LYS A 520 -28.16 44.24 -30.83
N ASP A 521 -29.03 44.02 -29.87
CA ASP A 521 -29.91 45.05 -29.32
C ASP A 521 -29.71 45.09 -27.80
#